data_AF-A0A523SF21-F1
#
_entry.id   AF-A0A523SF21-F1
#
_cell.length_a   1.000
_cell.length_b   1.000
_cell.length_c   1.000
_cell.angle_alpha   90.00
_cell.angle_beta   90.00
_cell.angle_gamma   90.00
#
_symmetry.space_group_name_H-M   'P 1'
#
loop_
_entity.id
_entity.type
_entity.pdbx_description
1 polymer ?
#
loop_
_entity_poly.entity_id
_entity_poly.type
_entity_poly.pdbx_seq_one_letter_code
_entity_poly.pdbx_strand_id
1 'polypeptide(L)' 'MTLQVSRREGETQDSLLRRFQRMVQVSGILREVKAHHYFLSKGGCRLSKQERAQEEGDAADK' A
#
# COMPACT_ATOMS: atom_id res chain seq x y z
N MET A 1 12.06 -1.24 7.08
CA MET A 1 11.59 0.11 7.46
C MET A 1 10.60 -0.03 8.59
N THR A 2 10.90 0.51 9.78
CA THR A 2 9.97 0.49 10.91
C THR A 2 9.00 1.65 10.77
N LEU A 3 7.71 1.36 10.52
CA LEU A 3 6.65 2.37 10.49
C LEU A 3 6.36 2.84 11.91
N GLN A 4 6.87 4.01 12.28
CA GLN A 4 6.59 4.65 13.57
C GLN A 4 6.00 6.03 13.34
N VAL A 5 4.86 6.30 13.98
CA VAL A 5 4.17 7.59 13.90
C VAL A 5 3.92 8.10 15.31
N SER A 6 4.59 9.18 15.68
CA SER A 6 4.33 9.90 16.92
C SER A 6 3.45 11.12 16.65
N ARG A 7 2.64 11.47 17.65
CA ARG A 7 1.84 12.70 17.68
C ARG A 7 2.77 13.91 17.81
N ARG A 8 2.55 14.93 16.99
CA ARG A 8 3.27 16.21 17.09
C ARG A 8 2.53 17.16 18.03
N GLU A 9 3.26 18.08 18.64
CA GLU A 9 2.69 19.12 19.49
C GLU A 9 1.84 20.09 18.64
N GLY A 10 0.66 20.46 19.13
CA GLY A 10 -0.30 21.28 18.38
C GLY A 10 -1.00 20.58 17.20
N GLU A 11 -0.72 19.31 16.95
CA GLU A 11 -1.36 18.56 15.86
C GLU A 11 -2.76 18.07 16.23
N THR A 12 -3.70 18.22 15.29
CA THR A 12 -5.05 17.65 15.39
C THR A 12 -5.02 16.14 15.12
N GLN A 13 -5.98 15.41 15.70
CA GLN A 13 -6.08 13.96 15.53
C GLN A 13 -6.22 13.54 14.05
N ASP A 14 -7.01 14.29 13.27
CA ASP A 14 -7.19 14.01 11.84
C ASP A 14 -5.88 14.16 11.04
N SER A 15 -5.05 15.15 11.38
CA SER A 15 -3.74 15.33 10.74
C SER A 15 -2.83 14.14 11.02
N LEU A 16 -2.81 13.67 12.27
CA LEU A 16 -2.05 12.48 12.67
C LEU A 16 -2.49 11.24 11.87
N LEU A 17 -3.80 11.02 11.78
CA LEU A 17 -4.36 9.89 11.03
C LEU A 17 -4.01 9.94 9.54
N ARG A 18 -4.07 11.12 8.91
CA ARG A 18 -3.68 11.30 7.50
C ARG A 18 -2.20 10.99 7.27
N ARG A 19 -1.31 11.41 8.19
CA ARG A 19 0.13 11.07 8.10
C ARG A 19 0.35 9.57 8.23
N PHE A 20 -0.32 8.92 9.19
CA PHE A 20 -0.25 7.48 9.37
C PHE A 20 -0.73 6.74 8.11
N GLN A 21 -1.91 7.09 7.59
CA GLN A 21 -2.46 6.47 6.38
C GLN A 21 -1.52 6.64 5.19
N ARG A 22 -0.98 7.83 4.97
CA ARG A 22 -0.02 8.08 3.87
C ARG A 22 1.24 7.24 4.02
N MET A 23 1.79 7.11 5.22
CA MET A 23 2.95 6.24 5.45
C MET A 23 2.64 4.77 5.20
N VAL A 24 1.50 4.27 5.65
CA VAL A 24 1.06 2.89 5.39
C VAL A 24 0.88 2.64 3.89
N GLN A 25 0.24 3.57 3.18
CA GLN A 25 0.05 3.49 1.73
C GLN A 25 1.39 3.48 0.97
N VAL A 26 2.28 4.43 1.27
CA VAL A 26 3.60 4.53 0.62
C VAL A 26 4.46 3.30 0.90
N SER A 27 4.38 2.74 2.12
CA SER A 27 5.13 1.53 2.44
C SER A 27 4.68 0.29 1.68
N GLY A 28 3.45 0.28 1.16
CA GLY A 28 2.88 -0.88 0.49
C GLY A 28 2.65 -2.10 1.40
N ILE A 29 2.82 -1.98 2.73
CA ILE A 29 2.82 -3.13 3.64
C ILE A 29 1.53 -3.96 3.58
N LEU A 30 0.37 -3.31 3.44
CA LEU A 30 -0.92 -3.99 3.29
C LEU A 30 -1.00 -4.78 1.97
N ARG A 31 -0.40 -4.23 0.90
CA ARG A 31 -0.35 -4.84 -0.43
C ARG A 31 0.55 -6.08 -0.44
N GLU A 32 1.64 -6.04 0.30
CA GLU A 32 2.59 -7.14 0.47
C GLU A 32 1.98 -8.27 1.30
N VAL A 33 1.42 -7.95 2.47
CA VAL A 33 0.72 -8.95 3.31
C VAL A 33 -0.39 -9.64 2.53
N LYS A 34 -1.21 -8.89 1.78
CA LYS A 34 -2.27 -9.47 0.94
C LYS A 34 -1.72 -10.38 -0.17
N ALA A 35 -0.59 -10.03 -0.77
CA ALA A 35 0.05 -10.84 -1.82
C ALA A 35 0.66 -12.15 -1.28
N HIS A 36 1.08 -12.17 -0.01
CA HIS A 36 1.68 -13.33 0.64
C HIS A 36 0.71 -14.14 1.51
N HIS A 37 -0.55 -13.72 1.64
CA HIS A 37 -1.56 -14.40 2.45
C HIS A 37 -1.90 -15.82 1.93
N TYR A 38 -1.66 -16.08 0.64
CA TYR A 38 -1.84 -17.39 0.01
C TYR A 38 -0.63 -17.77 -0.82
N PHE A 39 -0.35 -19.07 -0.92
CA PHE A 39 0.68 -19.58 -1.81
C PHE A 39 0.24 -19.39 -3.28
N LEU A 40 0.97 -18.56 -4.02
CA LEU A 40 0.79 -18.39 -5.45
C LEU A 40 1.88 -19.17 -6.20
N SER A 41 1.47 -19.97 -7.18
CA SER A 41 2.41 -20.60 -8.11
C SER A 41 3.13 -19.53 -8.95
N LYS A 42 4.27 -19.88 -9.57
CA LYS A 42 5.01 -18.96 -10.46
C LYS A 42 4.13 -18.35 -11.57
N GLY A 43 3.13 -19.08 -12.06
CA GLY A 43 2.14 -18.59 -13.02
C GLY A 43 1.19 -17.55 -12.41
N GLY A 44 0.65 -17.80 -11.22
CA GLY A 44 -0.23 -16.86 -10.51
C GLY A 44 0.46 -15.56 -10.11
N CYS A 45 1.76 -15.60 -9.81
CA CYS A 45 2.55 -14.39 -9.57
C CYS A 45 2.72 -13.52 -10.83
N ARG A 46 2.75 -14.12 -12.03
CA ARG A 46 2.84 -13.37 -13.30
C ARG A 46 1.51 -12.71 -13.65
N LEU A 47 0.41 -13.45 -13.50
CA LEU A 47 -0.94 -12.93 -13.75
C LEU A 47 -1.26 -11.75 -12.83
N SER A 48 -1.05 -11.90 -11.52
CA SER A 48 -1.26 -10.81 -10.55
C SER A 48 -0.38 -9.59 -10.79
N LYS A 49 0.83 -9.75 -11.35
CA LYS A 49 1.67 -8.61 -11.75
C LYS A 49 1.12 -7.90 -13.00
N GLN A 50 0.59 -8.66 -13.96
CA GLN A 50 0.03 -8.12 -15.19
C GLN A 50 -1.28 -7.37 -14.92
N GLU A 51 -2.19 -7.96 -14.13
CA GLU A 51 -3.44 -7.31 -13.71
C GLU A 51 -3.17 -5.98 -13.03
N ARG A 52 -2.17 -5.93 -12.14
CA ARG A 52 -1.74 -4.70 -11.46
C ARG A 52 -1.22 -3.63 -12.41
N ALA A 53 -0.44 -4.02 -13.41
CA ALA A 53 0.10 -3.08 -14.38
C ALA A 53 -1.00 -2.51 -15.30
N GLN A 54 -2.03 -3.31 -15.59
CA GLN A 54 -3.22 -2.83 -16.32
C GLN A 54 -4.03 -1.85 -15.48
N GLU A 55 -4.27 -2.17 -14.21
CA GLU A 55 -5.01 -1.31 -13.28
C GLU A 55 -4.31 0.03 -13.03
N GLU A 56 -2.97 0.05 -12.94
CA GLU A 56 -2.17 1.28 -12.82
C GLU A 56 -2.15 2.10 -14.12
N GLY A 57 -2.24 1.46 -15.29
CA GLY A 57 -2.31 2.13 -16.60
C GLY A 57 -3.66 2.80 -16.87
N ASP A 58 -4.77 2.12 -16.57
CA ASP A 58 -6.14 2.67 -16.69
C ASP A 58 -6.38 3.86 -15.74
N ALA A 59 -5.71 3.88 -14.58
CA ALA A 59 -5.82 4.98 -13.63
C ALA A 59 -5.04 6.25 -14.06
N ALA A 60 -4.10 6.14 -15.00
CA ALA A 60 -3.29 7.27 -15.48
C ALA A 60 -3.89 7.97 -16.71
N ASP A 61 -4.84 7.33 -17.40
CA ASP A 61 -5.55 7.89 -18.57
C ASP A 61 -6.84 8.65 -18.18
N LYS A 62 -7.17 8.71 -16.89
CA LYS A 62 -8.42 9.26 -16.36
C LYS A 62 -8.18 10.47 -15.45
#